data_AF-A0A3M1E8F2-F1
#
_entry.id   AF-A0A3M1E8F2-F1
#
_cell.length_a   1.000
_cell.length_b   1.000
_cell.length_c   1.000
_cell.angle_alpha   90.00
_cell.angle_beta   90.00
_cell.angle_gamma   90.00
#
_symmetry.space_group_name_H-M   'P 1'
#
loop_
_entity.id
_entity.type
_entity.pdbx_description
1 polymer ?
#
loop_
_entity_poly.entity_id
_entity_poly.type
_entity_poly.pdbx_seq_one_letter_code
_entity_poly.pdbx_strand_id
1 'polypeptide(L)'
;MSQTDGVIKFRLEHVDAPAHDWQDLAGLNAWRQVLFRLGLVGLDPQRYGGVGYGNLSLRYGTFRGDPSQRRFLITGTQTGGLERLGPSHYTLVRECHPDENRIVSTGPVKPSSE
;
A
#
# COMPACT_ATOMS: atom_id res chain seq x y z
N MET A 1 -3.91 -26.19 3.27
CA MET A 1 -3.69 -25.25 2.16
C MET A 1 -2.97 -24.04 2.74
N SER A 2 -1.67 -23.91 2.50
CA SER A 2 -0.89 -22.77 2.97
C SER A 2 -1.40 -21.51 2.28
N GLN A 3 -1.93 -20.55 3.03
CA GLN A 3 -2.15 -19.21 2.47
C GLN A 3 -0.77 -18.64 2.12
N THR A 4 -0.56 -18.30 0.85
CA THR A 4 0.68 -17.64 0.42
C THR A 4 0.58 -16.18 0.84
N ASP A 5 1.30 -15.81 1.90
CA ASP A 5 1.43 -14.42 2.32
C ASP A 5 2.12 -13.58 1.23
N GLY A 6 1.67 -12.34 1.05
CA GLY A 6 2.19 -11.43 0.03
C GLY A 6 1.58 -11.56 -1.37
N VAL A 7 0.56 -12.42 -1.55
CA VAL A 7 -0.20 -12.52 -2.81
C VAL A 7 -1.49 -11.71 -2.70
N ILE A 8 -1.82 -10.95 -3.74
CA ILE A 8 -3.08 -10.20 -3.83
C ILE A 8 -4.26 -11.19 -3.79
N LYS A 9 -5.13 -11.09 -2.77
CA LYS A 9 -6.30 -11.96 -2.54
C LYS A 9 -7.60 -11.37 -3.11
N PHE A 10 -7.53 -10.20 -3.75
CA PHE A 10 -8.65 -9.47 -4.34
C PHE A 10 -8.48 -9.27 -5.85
N ARG A 11 -9.58 -9.01 -6.56
CA ARG A 11 -9.53 -8.55 -7.95
C ARG A 11 -8.98 -7.12 -7.97
N LEU A 12 -7.85 -6.93 -8.63
CA LEU A 12 -7.20 -5.63 -8.75
C LEU A 12 -7.39 -5.06 -10.16
N GLU A 13 -8.05 -3.90 -10.24
CA GLU A 13 -8.02 -3.02 -11.39
C GLU A 13 -6.99 -1.92 -11.13
N HIS A 14 -5.80 -2.06 -11.71
CA HIS A 14 -4.72 -1.10 -11.55
C HIS A 14 -4.44 -0.38 -12.86
N VAL A 15 -4.37 0.94 -12.80
CA VAL A 15 -3.98 1.80 -13.92
C VAL A 15 -2.64 2.43 -13.62
N ASP A 16 -1.63 2.10 -14.43
CA ASP A 16 -0.31 2.72 -14.35
C ASP A 16 -0.43 4.23 -14.54
N ALA A 17 0.14 4.99 -13.61
CA ALA A 17 0.13 6.45 -13.63
C ALA A 17 1.38 7.01 -12.93
N PRO A 18 1.69 8.30 -13.12
CA PRO A 18 2.74 8.96 -12.37
C PRO A 18 2.53 8.85 -10.85
N ALA A 19 3.62 8.95 -10.10
CA ALA A 19 3.55 9.04 -8.65
C ALA A 19 2.72 10.26 -8.20
N HIS A 20 2.07 10.14 -7.04
CA HIS A 20 1.42 11.28 -6.40
C HIS A 20 2.46 12.32 -5.97
N ASP A 21 2.03 13.57 -5.80
CA ASP A 21 2.89 14.64 -5.27
C ASP A 21 3.53 14.20 -3.96
N TRP A 22 4.83 14.48 -3.83
CA TRP A 22 5.59 14.19 -2.62
C TRP A 22 5.00 14.88 -1.40
N GLN A 23 4.39 16.06 -1.56
CA GLN A 23 3.76 16.79 -0.45
C GLN A 23 2.65 15.97 0.22
N ASP A 24 1.89 15.18 -0.56
CA ASP A 24 0.85 14.29 -0.03
C ASP A 24 1.42 13.03 0.62
N LEU A 25 2.60 12.58 0.16
CA LEU A 25 3.25 11.35 0.60
C LEU A 25 4.21 11.54 1.77
N ALA A 26 4.73 12.76 2.00
CA ALA A 26 5.81 13.02 2.95
C ALA A 26 5.47 12.55 4.37
N GLY A 27 4.24 12.82 4.84
CA GLY A 27 3.78 12.39 6.16
C GLY A 27 3.68 10.87 6.30
N LEU A 28 3.09 10.20 5.29
CA LEU A 28 3.01 8.74 5.24
C LEU A 28 4.41 8.11 5.21
N ASN A 29 5.30 8.67 4.41
CA ASN A 29 6.68 8.18 4.27
C ASN A 29 7.50 8.36 5.55
N ALA A 30 7.35 9.50 6.25
CA ALA A 30 8.02 9.73 7.52
C ALA A 30 7.61 8.68 8.57
N TRP A 31 6.31 8.39 8.69
CA TRP A 31 5.81 7.35 9.58
C TRP A 31 6.29 5.96 9.17
N ARG A 32 6.30 5.66 7.87
CA ARG A 32 6.84 4.40 7.37
C ARG A 32 8.31 4.22 7.78
N GLN A 33 9.12 5.27 7.68
CA GLN A 33 10.54 5.23 8.07
C GLN A 33 10.71 4.95 9.57
N VAL A 34 9.86 5.53 10.43
CA VAL A 34 9.86 5.26 11.87
C VAL A 34 9.50 3.80 12.13
N LEU A 35 8.40 3.31 11.56
CA LEU A 35 7.96 1.92 11.75
C LEU A 35 8.97 0.90 11.20
N PHE A 36 9.66 1.24 10.11
CA PHE A 36 10.74 0.41 9.59
C PHE A 36 11.90 0.27 10.58
N ARG A 37 12.34 1.39 11.17
CA ARG A 37 13.42 1.40 12.17
C ARG A 37 13.05 0.67 13.46
N LEU A 38 11.76 0.63 13.79
CA LEU A 38 11.24 -0.13 14.93
C LEU A 38 11.02 -1.63 14.61
N GLY A 39 11.27 -2.08 13.37
CA GLY A 39 11.04 -3.47 12.97
C GLY A 39 9.56 -3.87 12.95
N LEU A 40 8.66 -2.89 12.74
CA LEU A 40 7.21 -3.09 12.60
C LEU A 40 6.76 -3.16 11.13
N VAL A 41 7.60 -2.65 10.22
CA VAL A 41 7.50 -2.83 8.78
C VAL A 41 8.88 -3.24 8.29
N GLY A 42 8.99 -4.19 7.38
CA GLY A 42 10.31 -4.59 6.93
C GLY A 42 10.32 -5.90 6.18
N LEU A 43 11.51 -6.45 6.07
CA LEU A 43 11.75 -7.83 5.71
C LEU A 43 12.77 -8.37 6.71
N ASP A 44 12.44 -9.48 7.35
CA ASP A 44 13.33 -10.15 8.30
C ASP A 44 13.37 -11.63 7.90
N PRO A 45 14.53 -12.17 7.49
CA PRO A 45 14.66 -13.58 7.12
C PRO A 45 14.22 -14.56 8.23
N GLN A 46 14.23 -14.12 9.49
CA GLN A 46 13.81 -14.92 10.64
C GLN A 46 12.30 -14.83 10.93
N ARG A 47 11.56 -13.93 10.27
CA ARG A 47 10.11 -13.75 10.43
C ARG A 47 9.39 -14.06 9.12
N TYR A 48 8.16 -14.59 9.22
CA TYR A 48 7.25 -14.78 8.07
C TYR A 48 7.90 -15.47 6.85
N GLY A 49 8.84 -16.39 7.06
CA GLY A 49 9.56 -17.08 5.99
C GLY A 49 10.40 -16.16 5.08
N GLY A 50 10.82 -14.99 5.57
CA GLY A 50 11.57 -13.99 4.80
C GLY A 50 10.70 -13.13 3.88
N VAL A 51 9.38 -13.18 4.02
CA VAL A 51 8.45 -12.31 3.30
C VAL A 51 8.40 -10.93 3.97
N GLY A 52 8.30 -9.87 3.15
CA GLY A 52 8.13 -8.52 3.66
C GLY A 52 6.79 -8.36 4.39
N TYR A 53 6.81 -7.67 5.52
CA TYR A 53 5.64 -7.49 6.40
C TYR A 53 5.35 -6.02 6.68
N GLY A 54 4.08 -5.74 6.97
CA GLY A 54 3.57 -4.43 7.30
C GLY A 54 3.38 -3.53 6.09
N ASN A 55 2.32 -2.73 6.12
CA ASN A 55 2.03 -1.68 5.15
C ASN A 55 1.52 -0.44 5.89
N LEU A 56 1.48 0.69 5.19
CA LEU A 56 0.85 1.90 5.73
C LEU A 56 -0.05 2.53 4.67
N SER A 57 -1.16 3.08 5.13
CA SER A 57 -2.04 3.91 4.31
C SER A 57 -2.37 5.24 4.98
N LEU A 58 -2.73 6.22 4.15
CA LEU A 58 -3.16 7.56 4.55
C LEU A 58 -4.47 7.88 3.82
N ARG A 59 -5.52 8.29 4.56
CA ARG A 59 -6.77 8.76 3.95
C ARG A 59 -6.50 9.98 3.09
N TYR A 60 -7.03 10.01 1.87
CA TYR A 60 -6.70 11.04 0.89
C TYR A 60 -7.93 11.83 0.42
N GLY A 61 -7.88 13.15 0.62
CA GLY A 61 -8.94 14.09 0.27
C GLY A 61 -10.18 14.02 1.17
N THR A 62 -11.15 14.88 0.91
CA THR A 62 -12.45 14.85 1.58
C THR A 62 -13.35 13.80 0.97
N PHE A 63 -14.17 13.16 1.81
CA PHE A 63 -15.10 12.13 1.41
C PHE A 63 -16.54 12.50 1.81
N ARG A 64 -17.42 12.65 0.83
CA ARG A 64 -18.87 12.87 1.00
C ARG A 64 -19.60 12.11 -0.11
N GLY A 65 -19.75 10.81 0.04
CA GLY A 65 -20.33 9.97 -1.01
C GLY A 65 -20.43 8.51 -0.60
N ASP A 66 -20.43 7.63 -1.60
CA ASP A 66 -20.46 6.17 -1.43
C ASP A 66 -19.19 5.67 -0.73
N PRO A 67 -19.27 4.88 0.37
CA PRO A 67 -18.10 4.39 1.10
C PRO A 67 -17.01 3.74 0.23
N SER A 68 -17.41 3.14 -0.88
CA SER A 68 -16.48 2.55 -1.85
C SER A 68 -15.50 3.57 -2.43
N GLN A 69 -15.89 4.84 -2.56
CA GLN A 69 -15.06 5.92 -3.13
C GLN A 69 -14.14 6.58 -2.10
N ARG A 70 -14.01 6.01 -0.90
CA ARG A 70 -13.12 6.56 0.13
C ARG A 70 -11.66 6.27 -0.20
N ARG A 71 -11.03 7.27 -0.83
CA ARG A 71 -9.64 7.19 -1.32
C ARG A 71 -8.60 7.15 -0.21
N PHE A 72 -7.50 6.46 -0.48
CA PHE A 72 -6.32 6.46 0.37
C PHE A 72 -5.04 6.20 -0.43
N LEU A 73 -3.94 6.80 0.01
CA LEU A 73 -2.59 6.49 -0.46
C LEU A 73 -2.07 5.31 0.34
N ILE A 74 -1.40 4.35 -0.30
CA ILE A 74 -0.85 3.16 0.36
C ILE A 74 0.54 2.82 -0.20
N THR A 75 1.39 2.22 0.64
CA THR A 75 2.64 1.59 0.19
C THR A 75 2.36 0.51 -0.85
N GLY A 76 3.25 0.40 -1.85
CA GLY A 76 3.15 -0.60 -2.90
C GLY A 76 3.42 -2.03 -2.42
N THR A 77 3.05 -3.01 -3.24
CA THR A 77 3.47 -4.40 -3.01
C THR A 77 4.99 -4.54 -3.16
N GLN A 78 5.57 -5.52 -2.44
CA GLN A 78 7.00 -5.85 -2.47
C GLN A 78 7.95 -4.72 -2.05
N THR A 79 7.46 -3.66 -1.38
CA THR A 79 8.31 -2.57 -0.87
C THR A 79 8.81 -2.80 0.55
N GLY A 80 8.41 -3.89 1.21
CA GLY A 80 8.69 -4.18 2.62
C GLY A 80 10.19 -4.16 2.96
N GLY A 81 11.03 -4.77 2.11
CA GLY A 81 12.48 -4.84 2.34
C GLY A 81 13.27 -3.57 2.02
N LEU A 82 12.67 -2.56 1.39
CA LEU A 82 13.37 -1.34 1.02
C LEU A 82 13.50 -0.43 2.24
N GLU A 83 14.70 -0.03 2.64
CA GLU A 83 14.85 0.86 3.80
C GLU A 83 14.24 2.25 3.54
N ARG A 84 14.43 2.80 2.34
CA ARG A 84 13.94 4.12 1.93
C ARG A 84 12.95 3.98 0.78
N LEU A 85 11.81 4.64 0.92
CA LEU A 85 10.82 4.76 -0.15
C LEU A 85 10.83 6.17 -0.73
N GLY A 86 10.65 6.25 -2.04
CA GLY A 86 10.32 7.47 -2.78
C GLY A 86 8.89 7.41 -3.35
N PRO A 87 8.42 8.47 -4.03
CA PRO A 87 7.06 8.57 -4.57
C PRO A 87 6.62 7.37 -5.42
N SER A 88 7.55 6.76 -6.17
CA SER A 88 7.31 5.60 -7.02
C SER A 88 6.88 4.32 -6.28
N HIS A 89 6.98 4.31 -4.95
CA HIS A 89 6.66 3.16 -4.11
C HIS A 89 5.30 3.28 -3.42
N TYR A 90 4.50 4.27 -3.82
CA TYR A 90 3.16 4.51 -3.30
C TYR A 90 2.16 4.53 -4.44
N THR A 91 0.90 4.27 -4.10
CA THR A 91 -0.19 4.24 -5.06
C THR A 91 -1.47 4.79 -4.43
N LEU A 92 -2.37 5.31 -5.25
CA LEU A 92 -3.67 5.78 -4.82
C LEU A 92 -4.70 4.68 -5.03
N VAL A 93 -5.32 4.19 -3.96
CA VAL A 93 -6.56 3.43 -4.06
C VAL A 93 -7.70 4.44 -4.20
N ARG A 94 -8.41 4.32 -5.32
CA ARG A 94 -9.53 5.20 -5.68
C ARG A 94 -10.85 4.65 -5.18
N GLU A 95 -11.03 3.34 -5.30
CA GLU A 95 -12.26 2.66 -4.92
C GLU A 95 -11.97 1.30 -4.27
N CYS A 96 -12.81 0.95 -3.29
CA CYS A 96 -12.80 -0.32 -2.60
C CYS A 96 -14.22 -0.90 -2.60
N HIS A 97 -14.39 -2.08 -3.17
CA HIS A 97 -15.67 -2.78 -3.28
C HIS A 97 -15.56 -4.14 -2.57
N PRO A 98 -15.70 -4.19 -1.22
CA PRO A 98 -15.52 -5.42 -0.45
C PRO A 98 -16.45 -6.55 -0.87
N ASP A 99 -17.71 -6.23 -1.19
CA ASP A 99 -18.73 -7.22 -1.60
C ASP A 99 -18.38 -7.91 -2.94
N GLU A 100 -17.58 -7.25 -3.77
CA GLU A 100 -17.07 -7.78 -5.04
C GLU A 100 -15.65 -8.33 -4.92
N ASN A 101 -15.04 -8.25 -3.74
CA ASN A 101 -13.62 -8.50 -3.50
C ASN A 101 -12.74 -7.76 -4.53
N ARG A 102 -13.01 -6.47 -4.76
CA ARG A 102 -12.42 -5.68 -5.85
C ARG A 102 -11.84 -4.34 -5.37
N ILE A 103 -10.66 -4.00 -5.87
CA ILE A 103 -9.96 -2.73 -5.62
C ILE A 103 -9.66 -2.04 -6.94
N VAL A 104 -9.89 -0.72 -7.01
CA VAL A 104 -9.48 0.14 -8.12
C VAL A 104 -8.38 1.08 -7.63
N SER A 105 -7.23 1.06 -8.31
CA SER A 105 -6.07 1.89 -7.93
C SER A 105 -5.36 2.49 -9.13
N THR A 106 -4.61 3.55 -8.88
CA THR A 106 -3.79 4.21 -9.89
C THR A 106 -2.48 4.72 -9.29
N GLY A 107 -1.38 4.54 -10.03
CA GLY A 107 -0.07 4.96 -9.59
C GLY A 107 1.05 4.14 -10.24
N PRO A 108 2.29 4.35 -9.82
CA PRO A 108 3.49 3.71 -10.40
C PRO A 108 3.70 2.27 -9.93
N VAL A 109 2.92 1.82 -8.93
CA VAL A 109 3.04 0.49 -8.33
C VAL A 109 1.68 -0.02 -7.90
N LYS A 110 1.49 -1.33 -7.93
CA LYS A 110 0.31 -1.99 -7.36
C LYS A 110 0.27 -1.79 -5.85
N PRO A 111 -0.92 -1.66 -5.22
CA PRO A 111 -1.04 -1.51 -3.78
C PRO A 111 -0.52 -2.75 -3.04
N SER A 112 -0.19 -2.59 -1.76
CA SER A 112 0.03 -3.73 -0.87
C SER A 112 -1.12 -4.74 -0.97
N SER A 113 -0.81 -6.03 -0.80
CA SER A 113 -1.80 -7.12 -0.89
C SER A 113 -2.71 -7.23 0.34
N GLU A 114 -2.37 -6.53 1.42
CA GLU A 114 -3.04 -6.52 2.73
C GLU A 114 -3.88 -5.24 2.90
#